data_AF-A0A920H234-F1
#
_entry.id   AF-A0A920H234-F1
#
_cell.length_a   1.000
_cell.length_b   1.000
_cell.length_c   1.000
_cell.angle_alpha   90.00
_cell.angle_beta   90.00
_cell.angle_gamma   90.00
#
_symmetry.space_group_name_H-M   'P 1'
#
loop_
_entity.id
_entity.type
_entity.pdbx_description
1 polymer ?
#
loop_
_entity_poly.entity_id
_entity_poly.type
_entity_poly.pdbx_seq_one_letter_code
_entity_poly.pdbx_strand_id
1 'polypeptide(L)'
;MPSDIYGLADEKFRNRLGLAPTNGSFIAMVACMIESDGEEKVLDWLTTINGLGYGEYPKNSPQVAAAAAGELDIGMINHYYTLRVLAEDAGAPIKNVYLDGGCGAMVMPAGVGILSSSQNKPAAMAFIEFLHSKSAQETFTNTVYEFPLVAGIEPNELLPDINSLNSPSNLNWSALALWQEKAVELIAQAGY
;
A
#
# COMPACT_ATOMS: atom_id res chain seq x y z
N MET A 1 -16.24 -5.53 -7.68
CA MET A 1 -14.78 -5.25 -7.62
C MET A 1 -14.08 -6.11 -8.66
N PRO A 2 -13.04 -5.60 -9.36
CA PRO A 2 -12.24 -6.42 -10.25
C PRO A 2 -11.45 -7.48 -9.48
N SER A 3 -10.98 -8.52 -10.17
CA SER A 3 -10.14 -9.59 -9.59
C SER A 3 -8.69 -9.16 -9.39
N ASP A 4 -8.22 -8.18 -10.18
CA ASP A 4 -6.88 -7.61 -10.12
C ASP A 4 -6.92 -6.08 -10.24
N ILE A 5 -5.74 -5.45 -10.13
CA ILE A 5 -5.60 -3.99 -10.19
C ILE A 5 -5.90 -3.44 -11.60
N TYR A 6 -5.63 -4.22 -12.64
CA TYR A 6 -5.81 -3.80 -14.03
C TYR A 6 -7.29 -3.59 -14.37
N GLY A 7 -8.19 -4.37 -13.76
CA GLY A 7 -9.63 -4.21 -13.92
C GLY A 7 -10.20 -2.87 -13.41
N LEU A 8 -9.41 -2.02 -12.74
CA LEU A 8 -9.81 -0.64 -12.40
C LEU A 8 -9.80 0.30 -13.62
N ALA A 9 -9.24 -0.12 -14.76
CA ALA A 9 -9.30 0.61 -16.03
C ALA A 9 -10.66 0.49 -16.75
N ASP A 10 -11.67 -0.10 -16.11
CA ASP A 10 -13.03 -0.21 -16.63
C ASP A 10 -13.78 1.13 -16.54
N GLU A 11 -14.48 1.49 -17.61
CA GLU A 11 -15.26 2.73 -17.77
C GLU A 11 -16.24 3.00 -16.62
N LYS A 12 -16.76 1.96 -15.95
CA LYS A 12 -17.65 2.12 -14.79
C LYS A 12 -17.00 2.87 -13.61
N PHE A 13 -15.67 3.00 -13.59
CA PHE A 13 -14.93 3.72 -12.55
C PHE A 13 -14.61 5.18 -12.88
N ARG A 14 -15.10 5.69 -14.02
CA ARG A 14 -14.93 7.09 -14.44
C ARG A 14 -15.31 8.09 -13.33
N ASN A 15 -14.37 8.93 -12.91
CA ASN A 15 -14.51 9.89 -11.81
C ASN A 15 -14.89 9.28 -10.44
N ARG A 16 -14.66 7.98 -10.24
CA ARG A 16 -14.98 7.27 -8.97
C ARG A 16 -13.75 6.81 -8.19
N LEU A 17 -12.54 7.02 -8.73
CA LEU A 17 -11.29 6.62 -8.09
C LEU A 17 -10.65 7.78 -7.33
N GLY A 18 -10.00 7.48 -6.21
CA GLY A 18 -9.10 8.37 -5.48
C GLY A 18 -7.68 7.86 -5.53
N LEU A 19 -6.75 8.72 -5.95
CA LEU A 19 -5.33 8.38 -6.06
C LEU A 19 -4.48 9.41 -5.32
N ALA A 20 -3.30 9.00 -4.89
CA ALA A 20 -2.24 9.89 -4.42
C ALA A 20 -0.97 9.59 -5.21
N PRO A 21 -0.84 10.11 -6.44
CA PRO A 21 0.19 9.69 -7.40
C PRO A 21 1.62 9.92 -6.91
N THR A 22 1.80 10.94 -6.08
CA THR A 22 3.08 11.32 -5.47
C THR A 22 3.37 10.60 -4.14
N ASN A 23 2.42 9.78 -3.65
CA ASN A 23 2.60 9.07 -2.39
C ASN A 23 3.46 7.82 -2.58
N GLY A 24 4.38 7.58 -1.64
CA GLY A 24 5.31 6.44 -1.70
C GLY A 24 4.63 5.07 -1.83
N SER A 25 3.44 4.87 -1.25
CA SER A 25 2.73 3.58 -1.41
C SER A 25 2.21 3.36 -2.83
N PHE A 26 1.73 4.42 -3.49
CA PHE A 26 1.29 4.35 -4.88
C PHE A 26 2.48 4.13 -5.82
N ILE A 27 3.57 4.86 -5.61
CA ILE A 27 4.83 4.68 -6.37
C ILE A 27 5.35 3.25 -6.21
N ALA A 28 5.36 2.70 -5.00
CA ALA A 28 5.82 1.33 -4.75
C ALA A 28 4.93 0.28 -5.43
N MET A 29 3.61 0.48 -5.42
CA MET A 29 2.67 -0.39 -6.14
C MET A 29 2.94 -0.36 -7.66
N VAL A 30 3.14 0.82 -8.24
CA VAL A 30 3.48 0.96 -9.67
C VAL A 30 4.83 0.32 -9.97
N ALA A 31 5.84 0.48 -9.11
CA ALA A 31 7.14 -0.17 -9.24
C ALA A 31 7.03 -1.71 -9.24
N CYS A 32 6.17 -2.27 -8.37
CA CYS A 32 5.85 -3.70 -8.39
C CYS A 32 5.23 -4.13 -9.73
N MET A 33 4.28 -3.33 -10.23
CA MET A 33 3.62 -3.63 -11.51
C MET A 33 4.64 -3.59 -12.66
N ILE A 34 5.60 -2.66 -12.65
CA ILE A 34 6.65 -2.59 -13.68
C ILE A 34 7.52 -3.85 -13.66
N GLU A 35 7.99 -4.28 -12.48
CA GLU A 35 8.78 -5.52 -12.34
C GLU A 35 7.99 -6.75 -12.79
N SER A 36 6.68 -6.81 -12.49
CA SER A 36 5.85 -7.99 -12.74
C SER A 36 5.33 -8.09 -14.17
N ASP A 37 4.97 -6.95 -14.76
CA ASP A 37 4.14 -6.87 -15.97
C ASP A 37 4.76 -6.04 -17.09
N GLY A 38 5.86 -5.32 -16.82
CA GLY A 38 6.59 -4.50 -17.77
C GLY A 38 6.03 -3.08 -17.97
N GLU A 39 6.90 -2.17 -18.37
CA GLU A 39 6.61 -0.73 -18.50
C GLU A 39 5.44 -0.43 -19.44
N GLU A 40 5.36 -1.07 -20.60
CA GLU A 40 4.33 -0.80 -21.63
C GLU A 40 2.91 -1.03 -21.08
N LYS A 41 2.69 -2.19 -20.43
CA LYS A 41 1.40 -2.55 -19.86
C LYS A 41 1.01 -1.63 -18.70
N VAL A 42 1.98 -1.21 -17.89
CA VAL A 42 1.74 -0.30 -16.77
C VAL A 42 1.43 1.12 -17.26
N LEU A 43 2.15 1.60 -18.27
CA LEU A 43 1.90 2.92 -18.85
C LEU A 43 0.51 3.00 -19.50
N ASP A 44 0.08 1.96 -20.22
CA ASP A 44 -1.26 1.88 -20.81
C ASP A 44 -2.35 1.92 -19.72
N TRP A 45 -2.17 1.16 -18.65
CA TRP A 45 -3.08 1.18 -17.51
C TRP A 45 -3.13 2.56 -16.84
N LEU A 46 -1.97 3.16 -16.53
CA LEU A 46 -1.90 4.50 -15.92
C LEU A 46 -2.58 5.55 -16.81
N THR A 47 -2.32 5.54 -18.11
CA THR A 47 -2.93 6.47 -19.08
C THR A 47 -4.44 6.30 -19.14
N THR A 48 -4.92 5.05 -19.09
CA THR A 48 -6.35 4.75 -19.07
C THR A 48 -7.00 5.28 -17.81
N ILE A 49 -6.42 5.04 -16.63
CA ILE A 49 -6.91 5.56 -15.35
C ILE A 49 -6.97 7.10 -15.37
N ASN A 50 -5.95 7.77 -15.91
CA ASN A 50 -5.97 9.23 -16.05
C ASN A 50 -7.13 9.69 -16.96
N GLY A 51 -7.34 9.01 -18.09
CA GLY A 51 -8.46 9.27 -19.01
C GLY A 51 -9.85 8.99 -18.42
N LEU A 52 -9.96 8.13 -17.41
CA LEU A 52 -11.19 7.92 -16.64
C LEU A 52 -11.49 9.08 -15.68
N GLY A 53 -10.49 9.89 -15.33
CA GLY A 53 -10.62 10.93 -14.31
C GLY A 53 -10.67 10.34 -12.90
N TYR A 54 -9.93 10.97 -11.98
CA TYR A 54 -9.81 10.57 -10.59
C TYR A 54 -9.73 11.80 -9.67
N GLY A 55 -10.05 11.61 -8.39
CA GLY A 55 -9.76 12.59 -7.35
C GLY A 55 -8.31 12.47 -6.90
N GLU A 56 -7.55 13.56 -6.98
CA GLU A 56 -6.16 13.59 -6.52
C GLU A 56 -6.08 13.98 -5.04
N TYR A 57 -5.29 13.24 -4.27
CA TYR A 57 -5.11 13.44 -2.84
C TYR A 57 -3.63 13.46 -2.46
N PRO A 58 -3.23 14.20 -1.40
CA PRO A 58 -1.83 14.30 -1.01
C PRO A 58 -1.28 13.02 -0.35
N LYS A 59 -2.17 12.17 0.17
CA LYS A 59 -1.84 10.93 0.89
C LYS A 59 -3.08 10.05 1.05
N ASN A 60 -2.91 8.92 1.74
CA ASN A 60 -3.93 7.89 1.95
C ASN A 60 -5.14 8.37 2.79
N SER A 61 -4.92 9.04 3.93
CA SER A 61 -6.01 9.34 4.87
C SER A 61 -7.14 10.22 4.28
N PRO A 62 -6.86 11.26 3.48
CA PRO A 62 -7.90 12.02 2.77
C PRO A 62 -8.75 11.17 1.82
N GLN A 63 -8.17 10.14 1.17
CA GLN A 63 -8.95 9.23 0.31
C GLN A 63 -9.96 8.42 1.13
N VAL A 64 -9.56 7.96 2.33
CA VAL A 64 -10.46 7.23 3.24
C VAL A 64 -11.62 8.12 3.70
N ALA A 65 -11.33 9.38 4.03
CA ALA A 65 -12.37 10.35 4.41
C ALA A 65 -13.33 10.65 3.24
N ALA A 66 -12.80 10.84 2.03
CA ALA A 66 -13.59 11.06 0.83
C ALA A 66 -14.47 9.84 0.48
N ALA A 67 -13.96 8.61 0.64
CA ALA A 67 -14.74 7.40 0.48
C ALA A 67 -15.88 7.31 1.50
N ALA A 68 -15.61 7.62 2.78
CA ALA A 68 -16.63 7.65 3.82
C ALA A 68 -17.70 8.73 3.59
N ALA A 69 -17.33 9.83 2.95
CA ALA A 69 -18.25 10.89 2.54
C ALA A 69 -19.01 10.58 1.22
N GLY A 70 -18.67 9.49 0.52
CA GLY A 70 -19.27 9.11 -0.77
C GLY A 70 -18.79 9.95 -1.97
N GLU A 71 -17.71 10.71 -1.81
CA GLU A 71 -17.11 11.54 -2.87
C GLU A 71 -16.38 10.69 -3.92
N LEU A 72 -15.90 9.51 -3.52
CA LEU A 72 -15.29 8.50 -4.38
C LEU A 72 -15.75 7.10 -3.96
N ASP A 73 -15.64 6.12 -4.86
CA ASP A 73 -15.97 4.72 -4.54
C ASP A 73 -14.75 3.92 -4.07
N ILE A 74 -13.57 4.18 -4.64
CA ILE A 74 -12.35 3.38 -4.39
C ILE A 74 -11.14 4.29 -4.23
N GLY A 75 -10.51 4.25 -3.06
CA GLY A 75 -9.18 4.83 -2.82
C GLY A 75 -8.08 3.77 -2.94
N MET A 76 -6.95 4.13 -3.52
CA MET A 76 -5.75 3.27 -3.55
C MET A 76 -4.87 3.56 -2.34
N ILE A 77 -5.07 2.80 -1.27
CA ILE A 77 -4.53 3.09 0.06
C ILE A 77 -3.86 1.89 0.75
N ASN A 78 -2.96 2.17 1.69
CA ASN A 78 -2.50 1.16 2.65
C ASN A 78 -3.62 0.77 3.61
N HIS A 79 -3.83 -0.53 3.80
CA HIS A 79 -4.95 -1.13 4.54
C HIS A 79 -5.24 -0.50 5.91
N TYR A 80 -4.19 -0.18 6.68
CA TYR A 80 -4.33 0.27 8.07
C TYR A 80 -5.04 1.61 8.22
N TYR A 81 -5.09 2.45 7.17
CA TYR A 81 -5.82 3.72 7.27
C TYR A 81 -7.33 3.52 7.43
N THR A 82 -7.91 2.57 6.69
CA THR A 82 -9.33 2.19 6.86
C THR A 82 -9.55 1.56 8.22
N LEU A 83 -8.65 0.68 8.66
CA LEU A 83 -8.78 0.00 9.96
C LEU A 83 -8.74 0.97 11.14
N ARG A 84 -7.91 2.02 11.07
CA ARG A 84 -7.90 3.09 12.08
C ARG A 84 -9.24 3.82 12.18
N VAL A 85 -9.86 4.14 11.03
CA VAL A 85 -11.19 4.76 11.03
C VAL A 85 -12.24 3.80 11.62
N LEU A 86 -12.23 2.52 11.21
CA LEU A 86 -13.19 1.53 11.72
C LEU A 86 -13.02 1.20 13.20
N ALA A 87 -11.81 1.37 13.75
CA ALA A 87 -11.57 1.22 15.18
C ALA A 87 -12.17 2.37 16.00
N GLU A 88 -12.27 3.58 15.42
CA GLU A 88 -12.90 4.74 16.05
C GLU A 88 -14.42 4.77 15.80
N ASP A 89 -14.86 4.37 14.60
CA ASP A 89 -16.25 4.29 14.17
C ASP A 89 -16.49 3.03 13.31
N ALA A 90 -16.88 1.94 13.96
CA ALA A 90 -17.21 0.68 13.30
C ALA A 90 -18.42 0.78 12.35
N GLY A 91 -19.20 1.87 12.42
CA GLY A 91 -20.34 2.14 11.56
C GLY A 91 -19.99 2.91 10.29
N ALA A 92 -18.74 3.35 10.12
CA ALA A 92 -18.33 4.09 8.94
C ALA A 92 -18.60 3.28 7.65
N PRO A 93 -19.18 3.86 6.60
CA PRO A 93 -19.63 3.14 5.40
C PRO A 93 -18.49 2.80 4.43
N ILE A 94 -17.38 2.29 4.97
CA ILE A 94 -16.14 1.98 4.25
C ILE A 94 -15.65 0.59 4.65
N LYS A 95 -14.86 -0.03 3.76
CA LYS A 95 -14.17 -1.28 4.05
C LYS A 95 -12.93 -1.41 3.18
N ASN A 96 -11.97 -2.22 3.64
CA ASN A 96 -10.91 -2.67 2.76
C ASN A 96 -11.46 -3.72 1.78
N VAL A 97 -11.00 -3.64 0.54
CA VAL A 97 -11.12 -4.70 -0.45
C VAL A 97 -9.72 -5.16 -0.78
N TYR A 98 -9.39 -6.39 -0.39
CA TYR A 98 -8.12 -7.01 -0.73
C TYR A 98 -8.29 -7.75 -2.05
N LEU A 99 -7.44 -7.45 -3.03
CA LEU A 99 -7.39 -8.21 -4.29
C LEU A 99 -6.77 -9.58 -4.03
N ASP A 100 -7.09 -10.54 -4.89
CA ASP A 100 -6.59 -11.92 -4.76
C ASP A 100 -5.22 -12.05 -5.45
N GLY A 101 -4.22 -11.39 -4.85
CA GLY A 101 -2.85 -11.36 -5.32
C GLY A 101 -2.48 -10.20 -6.25
N GLY A 102 -1.30 -10.35 -6.87
CA GLY A 102 -0.69 -9.30 -7.69
C GLY A 102 -0.26 -8.07 -6.88
N CYS A 103 0.21 -7.03 -7.58
CA CYS A 103 0.76 -5.84 -6.93
C CYS A 103 -0.27 -5.00 -6.17
N GLY A 104 -1.57 -5.14 -6.48
CA GLY A 104 -2.64 -4.47 -5.74
C GLY A 104 -2.92 -5.06 -4.36
N ALA A 105 -2.42 -6.26 -4.06
CA ALA A 105 -2.46 -6.90 -2.75
C ALA A 105 -1.05 -7.04 -2.13
N MET A 106 -0.07 -6.31 -2.66
CA MET A 106 1.31 -6.38 -2.20
C MET A 106 1.43 -6.01 -0.72
N VAL A 107 2.03 -6.91 0.06
CA VAL A 107 2.41 -6.64 1.44
C VAL A 107 3.76 -5.94 1.46
N MET A 108 3.78 -4.67 1.86
CA MET A 108 4.99 -3.86 1.96
C MET A 108 5.57 -3.91 3.38
N PRO A 109 6.87 -4.26 3.55
CA PRO A 109 7.51 -4.21 4.85
C PRO A 109 7.92 -2.78 5.22
N ALA A 110 7.82 -2.46 6.51
CA ALA A 110 8.50 -1.31 7.10
C ALA A 110 9.92 -1.71 7.50
N GLY A 111 10.93 -1.16 6.81
CA GLY A 111 12.34 -1.45 7.07
C GLY A 111 13.01 -0.48 8.03
N VAL A 112 14.06 -0.93 8.71
CA VAL A 112 14.95 -0.11 9.54
C VAL A 112 16.41 -0.43 9.20
N GLY A 113 17.28 0.58 9.22
CA GLY A 113 18.70 0.44 8.94
C GLY A 113 19.57 1.32 9.84
N ILE A 114 20.76 0.85 10.18
CA ILE A 114 21.75 1.62 10.92
C ILE A 114 22.61 2.41 9.94
N LEU A 115 22.65 3.73 10.06
CA LEU A 115 23.52 4.57 9.24
C LEU A 115 25.00 4.21 9.45
N SER A 116 25.76 4.11 8.36
CA SER A 116 27.20 3.81 8.41
C SER A 116 27.98 4.82 9.25
N SER A 117 27.54 6.08 9.24
CA SER A 117 28.06 7.22 10.00
C SER A 117 27.60 7.28 11.46
N SER A 118 26.74 6.36 11.92
CA SER A 118 26.25 6.36 13.30
C SER A 118 27.41 6.22 14.29
N GLN A 119 27.47 7.15 15.25
CA GLN A 119 28.43 7.12 16.35
C GLN A 119 27.97 6.25 17.52
N ASN A 120 26.74 5.72 17.46
CA ASN A 120 26.18 4.84 18.49
C ASN A 120 25.49 3.62 17.87
N LYS A 121 26.28 2.82 17.15
CA LYS A 121 25.82 1.56 16.55
C LYS A 121 25.27 0.55 17.58
N PRO A 122 25.84 0.41 18.80
CA PRO A 122 25.27 -0.48 19.81
C PRO A 122 23.84 -0.12 20.21
N ALA A 123 23.56 1.16 20.49
CA ALA A 123 22.20 1.57 20.83
C ALA A 123 21.24 1.44 19.65
N ALA A 124 21.70 1.71 18.42
CA ALA A 124 20.90 1.52 17.21
C ALA A 124 20.54 0.03 17.01
N MET A 125 21.46 -0.90 17.27
CA MET A 125 21.16 -2.33 17.24
C MET A 125 20.16 -2.73 18.32
N ALA A 126 20.34 -2.27 19.56
CA ALA A 126 19.39 -2.52 20.65
C ALA A 126 17.98 -2.00 20.32
N PHE A 127 17.87 -0.88 19.60
CA PHE A 127 16.58 -0.39 19.11
C PHE A 127 15.94 -1.31 18.06
N ILE A 128 16.72 -1.85 17.12
CA ILE A 128 16.23 -2.85 16.15
C ILE A 128 15.78 -4.12 16.86
N GLU A 129 16.54 -4.60 17.83
CA GLU A 129 16.16 -5.75 18.67
C GLU A 129 14.86 -5.48 19.44
N PHE A 130 14.68 -4.26 19.97
CA PHE A 130 13.44 -3.85 20.59
C PHE A 130 12.26 -3.86 19.60
N LEU A 131 12.43 -3.37 18.37
CA LEU A 131 11.37 -3.41 17.35
C LEU A 131 10.94 -4.84 17.02
N HIS A 132 11.84 -5.83 17.13
CA HIS A 132 11.54 -7.26 16.99
C HIS A 132 11.09 -7.93 18.30
N SER A 133 10.98 -7.20 19.41
CA SER A 133 10.45 -7.75 20.65
C SER A 133 8.96 -8.06 20.52
N LYS A 134 8.51 -9.07 21.28
CA LYS A 134 7.09 -9.42 21.38
C LYS A 134 6.22 -8.21 21.69
N SER A 135 6.60 -7.41 22.68
CA SER A 135 5.85 -6.22 23.10
C SER A 135 5.73 -5.17 21.99
N ALA A 136 6.80 -4.92 21.23
CA ALA A 136 6.76 -3.95 20.15
C ALA A 136 5.85 -4.43 19.01
N GLN A 137 5.99 -5.69 18.60
CA GLN A 137 5.19 -6.29 17.53
C GLN A 137 3.70 -6.42 17.90
N GLU A 138 3.38 -6.79 19.16
CA GLU A 138 2.00 -6.74 19.69
C GLU A 138 1.44 -5.31 19.67
N THR A 139 2.26 -4.31 19.96
CA THR A 139 1.86 -2.90 19.86
C THR A 139 1.59 -2.50 18.41
N PHE A 140 2.46 -2.89 17.47
CA PHE A 140 2.28 -2.57 16.06
C PHE A 140 0.96 -3.13 15.52
N THR A 141 0.68 -4.41 15.75
CA THR A 141 -0.54 -5.01 15.20
C THR A 141 -1.81 -4.47 15.85
N ASN A 142 -1.81 -4.21 17.16
CA ASN A 142 -3.03 -3.79 17.86
C ASN A 142 -3.28 -2.28 17.87
N THR A 143 -2.27 -1.46 17.57
CA THR A 143 -2.40 0.01 17.65
C THR A 143 -2.30 0.67 16.28
N VAL A 144 -1.39 0.21 15.42
CA VAL A 144 -1.22 0.79 14.09
C VAL A 144 -1.83 -0.06 12.98
N TYR A 145 -2.30 -1.26 13.31
CA TYR A 145 -2.93 -2.24 12.41
C TYR A 145 -2.01 -2.72 11.29
N GLU A 146 -0.74 -2.95 11.59
CA GLU A 146 0.21 -3.59 10.66
C GLU A 146 0.36 -5.09 10.99
N PHE A 147 0.77 -5.88 9.99
CA PHE A 147 1.06 -7.30 10.19
C PHE A 147 2.33 -7.46 11.03
N PRO A 148 2.30 -8.27 12.11
CA PRO A 148 3.51 -8.58 12.86
C PRO A 148 4.44 -9.46 12.02
N LEU A 149 5.74 -9.20 12.12
CA LEU A 149 6.78 -9.98 11.42
C LEU A 149 7.25 -11.19 12.23
N VAL A 150 7.16 -11.10 13.56
CA VAL A 150 7.73 -12.11 14.46
C VAL A 150 6.75 -13.26 14.65
N ALA A 151 7.22 -14.49 14.42
CA ALA A 151 6.44 -15.71 14.58
C ALA A 151 5.90 -15.87 16.01
N GLY A 152 4.67 -16.39 16.12
CA GLY A 152 4.00 -16.62 17.40
C GLY A 152 3.31 -15.38 17.99
N ILE A 153 3.20 -14.30 17.20
CA ILE A 153 2.39 -13.13 17.53
C ILE A 153 1.17 -13.14 16.63
N GLU A 154 0.00 -13.21 17.25
CA GLU A 154 -1.27 -13.18 16.53
C GLU A 154 -1.53 -11.77 15.99
N PRO A 155 -1.83 -11.62 14.70
CA PRO A 155 -2.30 -10.36 14.15
C PRO A 155 -3.61 -9.91 14.81
N ASN A 156 -3.86 -8.61 14.83
CA ASN A 156 -5.14 -8.05 15.26
C ASN A 156 -6.32 -8.64 14.45
N GLU A 157 -7.47 -8.84 15.08
CA GLU A 157 -8.65 -9.48 14.46
C GLU A 157 -9.21 -8.73 13.24
N LEU A 158 -8.92 -7.43 13.11
CA LEU A 158 -9.32 -6.64 11.95
C LEU A 158 -8.44 -6.89 10.71
N LEU A 159 -7.29 -7.55 10.88
CA LEU A 159 -6.42 -7.93 9.78
C LEU A 159 -6.88 -9.27 9.18
N PRO A 160 -6.86 -9.39 7.84
CA PRO A 160 -7.07 -10.69 7.21
C PRO A 160 -5.89 -11.63 7.51
N ASP A 161 -6.03 -12.91 7.19
CA ASP A 161 -4.86 -13.79 7.09
C ASP A 161 -3.90 -13.23 6.02
N ILE A 162 -2.65 -12.98 6.39
CA ILE A 162 -1.64 -12.45 5.46
C ILE A 162 -1.45 -13.37 4.25
N ASN A 163 -1.62 -14.69 4.43
CA ASN A 163 -1.47 -15.66 3.34
C ASN A 163 -2.64 -15.60 2.36
N SER A 164 -3.82 -15.12 2.77
CA SER A 164 -4.96 -14.98 1.86
C SER A 164 -4.81 -13.80 0.90
N LEU A 165 -3.82 -12.92 1.11
CA LEU A 165 -3.55 -11.78 0.22
C LEU A 165 -2.85 -12.19 -1.07
N ASN A 166 -2.25 -13.40 -1.10
CA ASN A 166 -1.51 -13.91 -2.25
C ASN A 166 -0.50 -12.90 -2.82
N SER A 167 0.15 -12.15 -1.92
CA SER A 167 1.17 -11.14 -2.28
C SER A 167 2.26 -11.78 -3.14
N PRO A 168 2.77 -11.09 -4.18
CA PRO A 168 3.73 -11.69 -5.10
C PRO A 168 4.98 -12.22 -4.36
N SER A 169 5.19 -13.54 -4.43
CA SER A 169 6.18 -14.25 -3.61
C SER A 169 7.62 -14.14 -4.14
N ASN A 170 7.78 -13.68 -5.37
CA ASN A 170 9.04 -13.58 -6.10
C ASN A 170 9.54 -12.13 -6.29
N LEU A 171 8.98 -11.15 -5.55
CA LEU A 171 9.43 -9.77 -5.64
C LEU A 171 10.88 -9.65 -5.18
N ASN A 172 11.72 -9.15 -6.08
CA ASN A 172 13.06 -8.72 -5.73
C ASN A 172 12.99 -7.31 -5.13
N TRP A 173 12.98 -7.21 -3.80
CA TRP A 173 12.93 -5.92 -3.09
C TRP A 173 14.05 -4.96 -3.47
N SER A 174 15.22 -5.46 -3.86
CA SER A 174 16.31 -4.62 -4.36
C SER A 174 16.03 -4.09 -5.76
N ALA A 175 15.43 -4.90 -6.64
CA ALA A 175 14.99 -4.43 -7.96
C ALA A 175 13.84 -3.42 -7.83
N LEU A 176 12.91 -3.63 -6.90
CA LEU A 176 11.78 -2.72 -6.67
C LEU A 176 12.24 -1.30 -6.32
N ALA A 177 13.35 -1.17 -5.58
CA ALA A 177 13.97 0.13 -5.29
C ALA A 177 14.48 0.83 -6.55
N LEU A 178 15.03 0.08 -7.52
CA LEU A 178 15.47 0.62 -8.81
C LEU A 178 14.29 1.08 -9.67
N TRP A 179 13.13 0.42 -9.53
CA TRP A 179 11.92 0.77 -10.26
C TRP A 179 11.18 1.98 -9.70
N GLN A 180 11.49 2.50 -8.52
CA GLN A 180 10.76 3.65 -7.96
C GLN A 180 10.93 4.91 -8.81
N GLU A 181 12.15 5.18 -9.29
CA GLU A 181 12.42 6.31 -10.17
C GLU A 181 11.66 6.15 -11.49
N LYS A 182 11.71 4.94 -12.07
CA LYS A 182 10.97 4.61 -13.28
C LYS A 182 9.45 4.70 -13.09
N ALA A 183 8.93 4.30 -11.94
CA ALA A 183 7.52 4.42 -11.60
C ALA A 183 7.08 5.89 -11.59
N VAL A 184 7.87 6.78 -10.98
CA VAL A 184 7.60 8.23 -11.01
C VAL A 184 7.62 8.76 -12.44
N GLU A 185 8.57 8.32 -13.27
CA GLU A 185 8.62 8.71 -14.68
C GLU A 185 7.37 8.25 -15.46
N LEU A 186 6.93 6.99 -15.30
CA LEU A 186 5.73 6.48 -15.98
C LEU A 186 4.46 7.18 -15.51
N ILE A 187 4.35 7.46 -14.20
CA ILE A 187 3.22 8.22 -13.63
C ILE A 187 3.17 9.60 -14.27
N ALA A 188 4.29 10.33 -14.32
CA ALA A 188 4.36 11.62 -14.98
C ALA A 188 4.06 11.54 -16.49
N GLN A 189 4.58 10.51 -17.18
CA GLN A 189 4.35 10.28 -18.61
C GLN A 189 2.88 10.03 -18.92
N ALA A 190 2.15 9.37 -18.02
CA ALA A 190 0.71 9.13 -18.14
C ALA A 190 -0.15 10.39 -17.86
N GLY A 191 0.47 11.50 -17.46
CA GLY A 191 -0.18 12.81 -17.31
C GLY A 191 -0.86 13.03 -15.96
N TYR A 192 -0.32 12.42 -14.90
CA TYR A 192 -0.70 12.66 -13.51
C TYR A 192 -0.05 13.93 -12.97
#